data_AF-A0A392NUB9-F1
#
_entry.id   AF-A0A392NUB9-F1
#
_cell.length_a   1.000
_cell.length_b   1.000
_cell.length_c   1.000
_cell.angle_alpha   90.00
_cell.angle_beta   90.00
_cell.angle_gamma   90.00
#
_symmetry.space_group_name_H-M   'P 1'
#
loop_
_entity.id
_entity.type
_entity.pdbx_description
1 polymer ?
#
loop_
_entity_poly.entity_id
_entity_poly.type
_entity_poly.pdbx_seq_one_letter_code
_entity_poly.pdbx_strand_id
1 'polypeptide(L)'
;VLYKAGEKKLGTDEKTFVQIFSQRSGAHLAAVSSYYQDMYGHSLKKAVKNEASGSFGHALLTISECATNLPKYFAKCTYVFEGAY
;
A
#
# COMPACT_ATOMS: atom_id res chain seq x y z
N VAL A 1 -13.85 0.45 -2.13
CA VAL A 1 -13.46 1.64 -2.92
C VAL A 1 -12.19 1.35 -3.71
N LEU A 2 -11.08 1.00 -3.06
CA LEU A 2 -9.80 0.68 -3.72
C LEU A 2 -9.91 -0.34 -4.86
N TYR A 3 -10.59 -1.48 -4.65
CA TYR A 3 -10.79 -2.48 -5.70
C TYR A 3 -11.47 -1.92 -6.96
N LYS A 4 -12.48 -1.06 -6.78
CA LYS A 4 -13.16 -0.41 -7.91
C LYS A 4 -12.29 0.64 -8.60
N ALA A 5 -11.34 1.23 -7.87
CA ALA A 5 -10.44 2.26 -8.34
C ALA A 5 -9.19 1.71 -9.03
N GLY A 6 -8.83 0.45 -8.81
CA GLY A 6 -7.76 -0.26 -9.50
C GLY A 6 -8.30 -1.48 -10.23
N GLU A 7 -8.12 -2.66 -9.65
CA GLU A 7 -8.32 -3.98 -10.27
C GLU A 7 -9.65 -4.20 -11.03
N LYS A 8 -10.73 -3.49 -10.70
CA LYS A 8 -12.02 -3.61 -11.41
C LYS A 8 -12.10 -2.77 -12.71
N LYS A 9 -11.09 -2.00 -13.07
CA LYS A 9 -11.05 -1.16 -14.27
C LYS A 9 -9.70 -1.24 -14.96
N LEU A 10 -9.65 -0.80 -16.22
CA LEU A 10 -8.39 -0.62 -16.91
C LEU A 10 -7.70 0.65 -16.39
N GLY A 11 -6.45 0.48 -15.97
CA GLY A 11 -5.65 1.53 -15.33
C GLY A 11 -6.17 1.91 -13.95
N THR A 12 -5.51 2.89 -13.34
CA THR A 12 -5.69 3.19 -11.92
C THR A 12 -6.32 4.57 -11.74
N ASP A 13 -7.35 4.69 -10.90
CA ASP A 13 -7.78 5.97 -10.36
C ASP A 13 -6.83 6.39 -9.23
N GLU A 14 -5.69 6.97 -9.63
CA GLU A 14 -4.63 7.40 -8.71
C GLU A 14 -5.13 8.41 -7.68
N LYS A 15 -6.11 9.27 -8.04
CA LYS A 15 -6.68 10.27 -7.13
C LYS A 15 -7.37 9.61 -5.94
N THR A 16 -8.12 8.53 -6.18
CA THR A 16 -8.75 7.75 -5.11
C THR A 16 -7.71 7.07 -4.22
N PHE A 17 -6.63 6.53 -4.80
CA PHE A 17 -5.52 5.96 -4.03
C PHE A 17 -4.85 7.04 -3.16
N VAL A 18 -4.49 8.19 -3.73
CA VAL A 18 -3.91 9.33 -2.98
C VAL A 18 -4.83 9.73 -1.85
N GLN A 19 -6.12 9.94 -2.11
CA GLN A 19 -7.07 10.36 -1.08
C GLN A 19 -7.13 9.37 0.08
N ILE A 20 -7.20 8.06 -0.20
CA ILE A 20 -7.31 7.04 0.85
C ILE A 20 -5.99 6.94 1.63
N PHE A 21 -4.85 6.87 0.95
CA PHE A 21 -3.55 6.66 1.60
C PHE A 21 -3.03 7.91 2.32
N SER A 22 -3.37 9.12 1.87
CA SER A 22 -2.86 10.36 2.49
C SER A 22 -3.77 10.96 3.56
N GLN A 23 -5.09 10.71 3.53
CA GLN A 23 -6.05 11.40 4.40
C GLN A 23 -6.64 10.52 5.51
N ARG A 24 -6.46 9.21 5.45
CA ARG A 24 -6.96 8.29 6.47
C ARG A 24 -5.91 8.02 7.53
N SER A 25 -6.35 7.78 8.76
CA SER A 25 -5.44 7.43 9.86
C SER A 25 -4.75 6.08 9.61
N GLY A 26 -3.58 5.90 10.22
CA GLY A 26 -2.83 4.64 10.13
C GLY A 26 -3.66 3.43 10.59
N ALA A 27 -4.41 3.57 11.70
CA ALA A 27 -5.30 2.52 12.19
C ALA A 27 -6.40 2.15 11.17
N HIS A 28 -6.99 3.15 10.51
CA HIS A 28 -7.96 2.90 9.45
C HIS A 28 -7.32 2.21 8.23
N LEU A 29 -6.12 2.63 7.82
CA LEU A 29 -5.39 1.98 6.72
C LEU A 29 -5.01 0.54 7.03
N ALA A 30 -4.62 0.23 8.27
CA ALA A 30 -4.36 -1.14 8.71
C ALA A 30 -5.62 -2.00 8.63
N ALA A 31 -6.76 -1.49 9.10
CA ALA A 31 -8.05 -2.18 9.01
C ALA A 31 -8.48 -2.40 7.55
N VAL A 32 -8.32 -1.38 6.69
CA VAL A 32 -8.60 -1.50 5.24
C VAL A 32 -7.71 -2.55 4.60
N SER A 33 -6.42 -2.62 4.95
CA SER A 33 -5.50 -3.63 4.41
C SER A 33 -5.95 -5.05 4.76
N SER A 34 -6.36 -5.29 6.02
CA SER A 34 -6.90 -6.59 6.47
C SER A 34 -8.19 -6.92 5.72
N TYR A 35 -9.16 -6.01 5.72
CA TYR A 35 -10.46 -6.23 5.08
C TYR A 35 -10.32 -6.45 3.56
N TYR A 36 -9.37 -5.77 2.91
CA TYR A 36 -9.10 -5.99 1.49
C TYR A 36 -8.66 -7.43 1.22
N GLN A 37 -7.78 -7.97 2.07
CA GLN A 37 -7.31 -9.34 1.94
C GLN A 37 -8.44 -10.35 2.12
N ASP A 38 -9.30 -10.15 3.12
CA ASP A 38 -10.43 -11.04 3.40
C ASP A 38 -11.44 -11.04 2.23
N MET A 39 -11.68 -9.87 1.64
CA MET A 39 -12.67 -9.71 0.57
C MET A 39 -12.19 -10.18 -0.81
N TYR A 40 -10.90 -9.99 -1.14
CA TYR A 40 -10.38 -10.20 -2.49
C TYR A 40 -9.34 -11.31 -2.59
N GLY A 41 -9.07 -12.03 -1.49
CA GLY A 41 -8.20 -13.21 -1.45
C GLY A 41 -6.71 -12.91 -1.63
N HIS A 42 -6.31 -11.65 -1.62
CA HIS A 42 -4.91 -11.24 -1.73
C HIS A 42 -4.67 -9.88 -1.05
N SER A 43 -3.43 -9.67 -0.59
CA SER A 43 -3.09 -8.46 0.19
C SER A 43 -3.28 -7.18 -0.62
N LEU A 44 -3.71 -6.09 0.03
CA LEU A 44 -3.73 -4.75 -0.56
C LEU A 44 -2.35 -4.34 -1.13
N LYS A 45 -1.27 -4.77 -0.47
CA LYS A 45 0.12 -4.58 -0.96
C LYS A 45 0.33 -5.14 -2.37
N LYS A 46 -0.23 -6.33 -2.65
CA LYS A 46 -0.14 -6.96 -3.98
C LYS A 46 -0.96 -6.19 -5.01
N ALA A 47 -2.18 -5.77 -4.64
CA ALA A 47 -2.99 -4.91 -5.51
C ALA A 47 -2.25 -3.61 -5.88
N VAL A 48 -1.67 -2.90 -4.90
CA VAL A 48 -0.89 -1.67 -5.14
C VAL A 48 0.29 -1.92 -6.10
N LYS A 49 1.00 -3.05 -5.96
CA LYS A 49 2.11 -3.41 -6.87
C LYS A 49 1.67 -3.65 -8.32
N ASN A 50 0.44 -4.11 -8.51
CA ASN A 50 -0.10 -4.37 -9.85
C ASN A 50 -0.66 -3.09 -10.50
N GLU A 51 -1.19 -2.18 -9.67
CA GLU A 51 -1.86 -0.95 -10.13
C GLU A 51 -0.94 0.28 -10.22
N ALA A 52 0.20 0.28 -9.53
CA ALA A 52 1.09 1.44 -9.45
C ALA A 52 2.57 1.02 -9.53
N SER A 53 3.36 1.84 -10.23
CA SER A 53 4.79 1.62 -10.41
C SER A 53 5.60 2.88 -10.06
N GLY A 54 6.92 2.79 -10.18
CA GLY A 54 7.84 3.90 -9.93
C GLY A 54 7.71 4.50 -8.54
N SER A 55 7.95 5.81 -8.43
CA SER A 55 7.89 6.55 -7.15
C SER A 55 6.48 6.57 -6.54
N PHE A 56 5.45 6.58 -7.38
CA PHE A 56 4.06 6.56 -6.90
C PHE A 56 3.72 5.25 -6.19
N GLY A 57 4.01 4.11 -6.83
CA GLY A 57 3.83 2.79 -6.22
C GLY A 57 4.65 2.63 -4.94
N HIS A 58 5.91 3.07 -4.94
CA HIS A 58 6.75 3.05 -3.74
C HIS A 58 6.14 3.87 -2.60
N ALA A 59 5.66 5.08 -2.85
CA ALA A 59 5.06 5.93 -1.81
C ALA A 59 3.83 5.26 -1.18
N LEU A 60 2.93 4.70 -2.00
CA LEU A 60 1.74 4.00 -1.50
C LEU A 60 2.10 2.77 -0.66
N LEU A 61 3.08 1.98 -1.11
CA LEU A 61 3.57 0.81 -0.39
C LEU A 61 4.18 1.20 0.96
N THR A 62 5.01 2.24 0.98
CA THR A 62 5.63 2.76 2.21
C THR A 62 4.57 3.20 3.21
N ILE A 63 3.57 3.97 2.78
CA ILE A 63 2.46 4.40 3.64
C ILE A 63 1.73 3.19 4.22
N SER A 64 1.43 2.18 3.40
CA SER A 64 0.76 0.96 3.86
C SER A 64 1.60 0.13 4.82
N GLU A 65 2.92 -0.01 4.58
CA GLU A 65 3.82 -0.74 5.47
C GLU A 65 3.97 -0.01 6.81
N CYS A 66 4.15 1.31 6.80
CA CYS A 66 4.18 2.12 8.02
C CYS A 66 2.87 2.04 8.82
N ALA A 67 1.72 2.03 8.15
CA ALA A 67 0.41 1.92 8.81
C ALA A 67 0.18 0.54 9.44
N THR A 68 0.73 -0.53 8.85
CA THR A 68 0.49 -1.91 9.30
C THR A 68 1.54 -2.40 10.29
N ASN A 69 2.82 -2.08 10.09
CA ASN A 69 3.91 -2.45 10.98
C ASN A 69 5.12 -1.54 10.78
N LEU A 70 5.17 -0.45 11.55
CA LEU A 70 6.23 0.55 11.47
C LEU A 70 7.63 0.00 11.84
N PRO A 71 7.81 -0.76 12.94
CA PRO A 71 9.14 -1.33 13.25
C PRO A 71 9.65 -2.27 12.14
N LYS A 72 8.76 -3.09 11.55
CA LYS A 72 9.13 -4.00 10.46
C LYS A 72 9.53 -3.24 9.20
N TYR A 73 8.86 -2.13 8.89
CA TYR A 73 9.25 -1.26 7.77
C TYR A 73 10.68 -0.74 7.97
N PHE A 74 10.98 -0.18 9.14
CA PHE A 74 12.31 0.36 9.40
C PHE A 74 13.40 -0.71 9.48
N ALA A 75 13.13 -1.86 10.07
CA ALA A 75 14.06 -2.99 10.06
C ALA A 75 14.39 -3.42 8.61
N LYS A 76 13.38 -3.52 7.75
CA LYS A 76 13.59 -3.80 6.32
C LYS A 76 14.44 -2.71 5.66
N CYS A 77 14.18 -1.43 5.93
CA CYS A 77 14.99 -0.34 5.39
C CYS A 77 16.45 -0.43 5.83
N THR A 78 16.74 -0.70 7.11
CA THR A 78 18.12 -0.81 7.60
C THR A 78 18.88 -1.94 6.91
N TYR A 79 18.27 -3.12 6.71
CA TYR A 79 18.92 -4.21 5.96
C TYR A 79 19.20 -3.84 4.49
N VAL A 80 18.30 -3.07 3.86
CA VAL A 80 18.51 -2.60 2.49
C VAL A 80 19.66 -1.58 2.42
N PHE A 81 19.78 -0.70 3.42
CA PHE A 81 20.90 0.25 3.50
C PHE A 81 22.23 -0.47 3.75
N GLU A 82 22.29 -1.45 4.66
CA GLU A 82 23.52 -2.21 4.95
C GLU A 82 23.98 -3.05 3.75
N GLY A 83 23.07 -3.61 2.96
CA GLY A 83 23.41 -4.38 1.75
C GLY A 83 23.76 -3.53 0.52
N ALA A 84 23.70 -2.20 0.62
CA ALA A 84 24.04 -1.26 -0.46
C ALA A 84 25.46 -0.66 -0.29
N TYR A 85 26.19 -1.04 0.75
CA TYR A 85 27.60 -0.69 1.00
C TYR A 85 28.52 -1.89 0.83
#